data_AF-A0A7D9H468-F1
#
_entry.id   AF-A0A7D9H468-F1
#
_cell.length_a   1.000
_cell.length_b   1.000
_cell.length_c   1.000
_cell.angle_alpha   90.00
_cell.angle_beta   90.00
_cell.angle_gamma   90.00
#
_symmetry.space_group_name_H-M   'P 1'
#
loop_
_entity.id
_entity.type
_entity.pdbx_description
1 polymer ?
#
loop_
_entity_poly.entity_id
_entity_poly.type
_entity_poly.pdbx_seq_one_letter_code
_entity_poly.pdbx_strand_id
1 'polypeptide(L)'
;MFRPSTLLALIVCLYGCTSTEPRDQNLAATPDTETAPHQTLWRFEFVDTDQESLGYLLMVFTNDSVDEPTCGNDGWKNMMVLENSLDFDFGVESRPAYTISGPWLTIDLTASVCYLDHNLIGDITADGASGFFTFSHKLGGYNIGRFTARPVSWARPAESADWPG
;
A
#
# COMPACT_ATOMS: atom_id res chain seq x y z
N MET A 1 -4.79 -36.52 61.04
CA MET A 1 -5.22 -35.33 61.80
C MET A 1 -4.38 -34.14 61.37
N PHE A 2 -4.97 -32.96 61.35
CA PHE A 2 -4.57 -31.72 60.64
C PHE A 2 -3.33 -30.98 61.20
N ARG A 3 -2.56 -30.41 60.24
CA ARG A 3 -1.84 -29.09 60.16
C ARG A 3 -0.72 -28.72 61.15
N PRO A 4 0.33 -28.09 60.60
CA PRO A 4 0.46 -26.61 60.62
C PRO A 4 0.69 -26.07 59.19
N SER A 5 -0.02 -25.06 58.66
CA SER A 5 -0.13 -23.65 59.05
C SER A 5 1.19 -22.86 58.97
N THR A 6 1.40 -22.29 57.78
CA THR A 6 1.79 -20.89 57.53
C THR A 6 3.19 -20.46 57.97
N LEU A 7 4.14 -20.39 57.03
CA LEU A 7 5.16 -19.35 57.05
C LEU A 7 5.84 -19.17 55.67
N LEU A 8 5.97 -17.90 55.28
CA LEU A 8 6.82 -17.36 54.22
C LEU A 8 6.41 -17.72 52.78
N ALA A 9 5.45 -17.01 52.21
CA ALA A 9 5.66 -15.69 51.61
C ALA A 9 6.66 -15.72 50.45
N LEU A 10 6.08 -15.69 49.25
CA LEU A 10 6.38 -14.66 48.26
C LEU A 10 7.88 -14.49 47.95
N ILE A 11 8.41 -15.38 47.11
CA ILE A 11 9.53 -15.04 46.21
C ILE A 11 8.84 -14.48 44.94
N VAL A 12 8.37 -13.23 44.97
CA VAL A 12 9.10 -12.05 44.46
C VAL A 12 9.74 -12.34 43.10
N CYS A 13 8.90 -12.29 42.07
CA CYS A 13 8.98 -11.31 40.98
C CYS A 13 10.38 -10.72 40.68
N LEU A 14 11.34 -11.53 40.22
CA LEU A 14 12.59 -11.02 39.66
C LEU A 14 13.06 -11.77 38.40
N TYR A 15 12.13 -12.27 37.58
CA TYR A 15 12.37 -12.33 36.14
C TYR A 15 11.80 -11.08 35.50
N GLY A 16 12.39 -9.95 35.92
CA GLY A 16 12.28 -8.69 35.22
C GLY A 16 12.96 -8.81 33.87
N CYS A 17 12.15 -8.57 32.83
CA CYS A 17 12.50 -7.92 31.58
C CYS A 17 13.99 -7.84 31.24
N THR A 18 14.43 -8.68 30.31
CA THR A 18 15.17 -8.14 29.17
C THR A 18 14.31 -8.39 27.94
N SER A 19 13.23 -7.61 27.81
CA SER A 19 12.74 -7.28 26.48
C SER A 19 13.91 -6.54 25.84
N THR A 20 14.68 -7.24 25.02
CA THR A 20 15.51 -6.59 24.01
C THR A 20 14.52 -5.89 23.09
N GLU A 21 14.10 -4.68 23.48
CA GLU A 21 13.59 -3.72 22.52
C GLU A 21 14.70 -3.59 21.48
N PRO A 22 14.44 -3.86 20.19
CA PRO A 22 15.34 -3.40 19.15
C PRO A 22 15.28 -1.87 19.18
N ARG A 23 16.16 -1.28 19.99
CA ARG A 23 16.36 0.16 20.06
C ARG A 23 17.52 0.50 19.13
N ASP A 24 17.18 1.39 18.23
CA ASP A 24 18.04 2.19 17.39
C ASP A 24 18.74 1.47 16.23
N GLN A 25 18.36 1.93 15.03
CA GLN A 25 19.24 2.57 14.04
C GLN A 25 18.81 2.17 12.64
N ASN A 26 17.61 2.59 12.29
CA ASN A 26 17.35 3.13 10.97
C ASN A 26 16.32 4.24 11.15
N LEU A 27 16.79 5.38 11.67
CA LEU A 27 16.45 6.64 11.03
C LEU A 27 17.03 6.56 9.61
N ALA A 28 16.46 5.66 8.79
CA ALA A 28 16.53 5.79 7.36
C ALA A 28 16.02 7.19 7.13
N ALA A 29 16.89 8.02 6.55
CA ALA A 29 16.52 9.34 6.09
C ALA A 29 15.09 9.24 5.57
N THR A 30 14.15 9.96 6.21
CA THR A 30 12.78 10.03 5.73
C THR A 30 12.93 10.31 4.24
N PRO A 31 12.55 9.37 3.35
CA PRO A 31 12.73 9.59 1.93
C PRO A 31 12.11 10.94 1.64
N ASP A 32 12.82 11.79 0.91
CA ASP A 32 12.32 13.12 0.58
C ASP A 32 11.00 12.95 -0.18
N THR A 33 9.89 12.99 0.56
CA THR A 33 8.54 12.72 0.06
C THR A 33 8.07 13.80 -0.91
N GLU A 34 8.82 14.90 -1.04
CA GLU A 34 8.60 15.91 -2.09
C GLU A 34 9.06 15.42 -3.47
N THR A 35 9.92 14.40 -3.55
CA THR A 35 10.13 13.66 -4.79
C THR A 35 9.11 12.54 -4.94
N ALA A 36 7.83 12.87 -4.77
CA ALA A 36 6.79 11.99 -5.27
C ALA A 36 7.05 11.73 -6.76
N PRO A 37 6.95 10.47 -7.23
CA PRO A 37 7.38 10.06 -8.56
C PRO A 37 6.34 10.47 -9.61
N HIS A 38 6.03 11.76 -9.63
CA HIS A 38 5.10 12.39 -10.54
C HIS A 38 5.55 12.14 -11.98
N GLN A 39 4.58 11.81 -12.83
CA GLN A 39 4.82 11.51 -14.26
C GLN A 39 5.76 10.32 -14.51
N THR A 40 6.13 9.58 -13.46
CA THR A 40 6.85 8.31 -13.61
C THR A 40 5.83 7.21 -13.83
N LEU A 41 6.14 6.29 -14.73
CA LEU A 41 5.36 5.10 -14.98
C LEU A 41 5.75 4.04 -13.95
N TRP A 42 4.76 3.42 -13.32
CA TRP A 42 4.95 2.40 -12.29
C TRP A 42 4.26 1.12 -12.67
N ARG A 43 4.95 0.00 -12.49
CA ARG A 43 4.38 -1.33 -12.60
C ARG A 43 4.18 -1.88 -11.20
N PHE A 44 2.93 -2.15 -10.85
CA PHE A 44 2.51 -2.81 -9.62
C PHE A 44 2.23 -4.27 -9.92
N GLU A 45 2.95 -5.19 -9.29
CA GLU A 45 2.81 -6.63 -9.44
C GLU A 45 2.15 -7.19 -8.17
N PHE A 46 1.15 -8.06 -8.37
CA PHE A 46 0.30 -8.58 -7.30
C PHE A 46 0.46 -10.09 -7.18
N VAL A 47 0.56 -10.55 -5.94
CA VAL A 47 0.53 -11.98 -5.59
C VAL A 47 -0.53 -12.21 -4.53
N ASP A 48 -1.18 -13.36 -4.55
CA ASP A 48 -2.16 -13.74 -3.52
C ASP A 48 -1.47 -14.24 -2.23
N THR A 49 -2.27 -14.76 -1.30
CA THR A 49 -1.78 -15.32 -0.04
C THR A 49 -0.91 -16.57 -0.21
N ASP A 50 -1.10 -17.30 -1.31
CA ASP A 50 -0.37 -18.51 -1.67
C ASP A 50 0.87 -18.21 -2.56
N GLN A 51 1.17 -16.92 -2.78
CA GLN A 51 2.24 -16.42 -3.65
C GLN A 51 2.00 -16.68 -5.15
N GLU A 52 0.77 -16.97 -5.55
CA GLU A 52 0.41 -17.07 -6.96
C GLU A 52 0.24 -15.67 -7.55
N SER A 53 0.70 -15.48 -8.79
CA SER A 53 0.60 -14.20 -9.48
C SER A 53 -0.86 -13.89 -9.80
N LEU A 54 -1.37 -12.78 -9.26
CA LEU A 54 -2.68 -12.24 -9.61
C LEU A 54 -2.65 -11.37 -10.87
N GLY A 55 -1.47 -10.84 -11.23
CA GLY A 55 -1.24 -10.01 -12.41
C GLY A 55 -0.57 -8.67 -12.05
N TYR A 56 -0.80 -7.64 -12.86
CA TYR A 56 -0.19 -6.32 -12.67
C TYR A 56 -1.11 -5.16 -13.08
N LEU A 57 -0.79 -3.99 -12.53
CA LEU A 57 -1.28 -2.69 -12.97
C LEU A 57 -0.11 -1.83 -13.43
N LEU A 58 -0.32 -1.10 -14.51
CA LEU A 58 0.60 -0.08 -14.98
C LEU A 58 -0.06 1.29 -14.75
N MET A 59 0.53 2.09 -13.87
CA MET A 59 -0.08 3.34 -13.40
C MET A 59 0.89 4.52 -13.43
N VAL A 60 0.34 5.73 -13.54
CA VAL A 60 1.08 6.99 -13.43
C VAL A 60 0.50 7.80 -12.28
N PHE A 61 1.38 8.28 -11.39
CA PHE A 61 1.01 9.27 -10.37
C PHE A 61 0.80 10.62 -11.04
N THR A 62 -0.40 11.18 -10.95
CA THR A 62 -0.67 12.55 -11.41
C THR A 62 -0.56 13.52 -10.24
N ASN A 63 -0.49 14.81 -10.57
CA ASN A 63 -0.54 15.90 -9.59
C ASN A 63 -1.94 16.50 -9.46
N ASP A 64 -2.91 15.95 -10.18
CA ASP A 64 -4.28 16.43 -10.18
C ASP A 64 -4.94 15.99 -8.90
N SER A 65 -5.59 16.94 -8.22
CA SER A 65 -6.45 16.60 -7.09
C SER A 65 -7.66 15.83 -7.59
N VAL A 66 -8.26 14.98 -6.75
CA VAL A 66 -9.51 14.33 -7.13
C VAL A 66 -10.60 15.42 -7.22
N ASP A 67 -11.17 15.62 -8.42
CA ASP A 67 -12.17 16.66 -8.69
C ASP A 67 -13.55 16.32 -8.10
N GLU A 68 -13.84 15.03 -7.96
CA GLU A 68 -15.06 14.51 -7.36
C GLU A 68 -14.79 14.05 -5.92
N PRO A 69 -15.76 14.17 -5.00
CA PRO A 69 -15.56 13.73 -3.63
C PRO A 69 -15.24 12.23 -3.62
N THR A 70 -14.01 11.89 -3.24
CA THR A 70 -13.75 10.56 -2.69
C THR A 70 -14.68 10.37 -1.51
N CYS A 71 -15.04 9.13 -1.22
CA CYS A 71 -16.02 8.80 -0.19
C CYS A 71 -15.55 9.14 1.24
N GLY A 72 -14.43 9.87 1.42
CA GLY A 72 -14.12 10.39 2.73
C GLY A 72 -12.85 11.20 2.96
N ASN A 73 -12.05 11.66 1.99
CA ASN A 73 -10.81 12.35 2.37
C ASN A 73 -10.33 13.48 1.44
N ASP A 74 -10.07 14.62 2.06
CA ASP A 74 -9.33 15.75 1.48
C ASP A 74 -7.85 15.36 1.24
N GLY A 75 -7.23 15.94 0.21
CA GLY A 75 -5.79 15.81 -0.05
C GLY A 75 -5.36 14.59 -0.88
N TRP A 76 -6.31 13.81 -1.40
CA TRP A 76 -6.02 12.72 -2.33
C TRP A 76 -5.73 13.25 -3.73
N LYS A 77 -4.85 12.56 -4.45
CA LYS A 77 -4.46 12.85 -5.83
C LYS A 77 -4.87 11.71 -6.76
N ASN A 78 -5.12 12.01 -8.03
CA ASN A 78 -5.49 10.98 -9.02
C ASN A 78 -4.28 10.14 -9.46
N MET A 79 -4.55 8.88 -9.78
CA MET A 79 -3.67 8.04 -10.58
C MET A 79 -4.35 7.72 -11.90
N MET A 80 -3.55 7.55 -12.95
CA MET A 80 -4.02 7.10 -14.25
C MET A 80 -3.58 5.64 -14.45
N VAL A 81 -4.54 4.76 -14.72
CA VAL A 81 -4.28 3.38 -15.12
C VAL A 81 -4.05 3.34 -16.63
N LEU A 82 -2.88 2.87 -17.05
CA LEU A 82 -2.54 2.66 -18.45
C LEU A 82 -2.78 1.22 -18.91
N GLU A 83 -2.61 0.27 -18.00
CA GLU A 83 -2.79 -1.15 -18.27
C GLU A 83 -3.26 -1.89 -17.02
N ASN A 84 -4.18 -2.83 -17.20
CA ASN A 84 -4.68 -3.70 -16.15
C ASN A 84 -4.68 -5.15 -16.65
N SER A 85 -3.90 -6.00 -16.01
CA SER A 85 -3.87 -7.45 -16.30
C SER A 85 -4.59 -8.27 -15.24
N LEU A 86 -5.20 -7.63 -14.24
CA LEU A 86 -5.89 -8.31 -13.16
C LEU A 86 -7.26 -8.76 -13.65
N ASP A 87 -7.67 -9.97 -13.26
CA ASP A 87 -8.96 -10.57 -13.66
C ASP A 87 -10.15 -9.96 -12.91
N PHE A 88 -9.88 -9.06 -11.95
CA PHE A 88 -10.89 -8.30 -11.26
C PHE A 88 -11.07 -6.92 -11.91
N ASP A 89 -12.29 -6.64 -12.32
CA ASP A 89 -12.72 -5.32 -12.74
C ASP A 89 -12.89 -4.43 -11.51
N PHE A 90 -12.10 -3.36 -11.42
CA PHE A 90 -12.24 -2.32 -10.40
C PHE A 90 -13.47 -1.42 -10.65
N GLY A 91 -14.20 -1.66 -11.74
CA GLY A 91 -15.30 -0.84 -12.22
C GLY A 91 -14.80 0.11 -13.30
N VAL A 92 -15.56 0.23 -14.39
CA VAL A 92 -15.26 1.05 -15.59
C VAL A 92 -15.06 2.55 -15.28
N GLU A 93 -15.50 3.00 -14.10
CA GLU A 93 -15.36 4.38 -13.60
C GLU A 93 -14.26 4.55 -12.54
N SER A 94 -13.50 3.49 -12.23
CA SER A 94 -12.45 3.57 -11.24
C SER A 94 -11.38 4.56 -11.69
N ARG A 95 -11.33 5.69 -10.97
CA ARG A 95 -10.20 6.61 -10.99
C ARG A 95 -9.44 6.33 -9.70
N PRO A 96 -8.41 5.46 -9.74
CA PRO A 96 -7.66 5.20 -8.53
C PRO A 96 -7.12 6.50 -7.98
N ALA A 97 -7.16 6.64 -6.67
CA ALA A 97 -6.65 7.81 -6.00
C ALA A 97 -5.60 7.38 -4.98
N TYR A 98 -4.69 8.28 -4.65
CA TYR A 98 -3.62 7.98 -3.71
C TYR A 98 -3.38 9.12 -2.72
N THR A 99 -2.77 8.74 -1.60
CA THR A 99 -2.17 9.65 -0.63
C THR A 99 -0.82 9.12 -0.18
N ILE A 100 0.10 10.04 0.11
CA ILE A 100 1.43 9.75 0.66
C ILE A 100 1.57 10.52 1.96
N SER A 101 1.85 9.82 3.05
CA SER A 101 2.04 10.41 4.38
C SER A 101 3.32 9.87 5.01
N GLY A 102 4.41 10.64 4.90
CA GLY A 102 5.75 10.14 5.23
C GLY A 102 6.11 8.94 4.33
N PRO A 103 6.62 7.82 4.89
CA PRO A 103 6.96 6.64 4.08
C PRO A 103 5.74 5.84 3.62
N TRP A 104 4.53 6.21 4.03
CA TRP A 104 3.32 5.42 3.78
C TRP A 104 2.65 5.83 2.47
N LEU A 105 2.38 4.84 1.62
CA LEU A 105 1.56 4.95 0.41
C LEU A 105 0.23 4.24 0.64
N THR A 106 -0.86 4.96 0.39
CA THR A 106 -2.19 4.38 0.29
C THR A 106 -2.75 4.69 -1.09
N ILE A 107 -3.21 3.65 -1.80
CA ILE A 107 -3.92 3.76 -3.07
C ILE A 107 -5.28 3.12 -2.90
N ASP A 108 -6.34 3.85 -3.20
CA ASP A 108 -7.69 3.32 -3.32
C ASP A 108 -7.97 3.13 -4.81
N LEU A 109 -8.07 1.87 -5.22
CA LEU A 109 -8.34 1.49 -6.62
C LEU A 109 -9.79 1.75 -7.02
N THR A 110 -10.67 2.01 -6.06
CA THR A 110 -12.11 2.22 -6.27
C THR A 110 -12.60 3.52 -5.64
N ALA A 111 -11.73 4.54 -5.55
CA ALA A 111 -11.99 5.80 -4.85
C ALA A 111 -13.27 6.56 -5.28
N SER A 112 -13.76 6.34 -6.51
CA SER A 112 -15.01 6.91 -7.03
C SER A 112 -16.27 6.12 -6.63
N VAL A 113 -16.14 4.95 -6.01
CA VAL A 113 -17.23 4.00 -5.71
C VAL A 113 -17.31 3.72 -4.21
N CYS A 114 -18.23 4.37 -3.50
CA CYS A 114 -18.36 4.28 -2.02
C CYS A 114 -18.83 2.94 -1.43
N TYR A 115 -18.87 1.87 -2.22
CA TYR A 115 -19.39 0.57 -1.82
C TYR A 115 -18.33 -0.53 -1.84
N LEU A 116 -17.17 -0.29 -2.44
CA LEU A 116 -16.07 -1.24 -2.54
C LEU A 116 -14.78 -0.47 -2.26
N ASP A 117 -13.97 -0.98 -1.33
CA ASP A 117 -12.72 -0.33 -0.94
C ASP A 117 -11.57 -1.30 -1.25
N HIS A 118 -11.09 -1.27 -2.50
CA HIS A 118 -9.91 -2.01 -2.91
C HIS A 118 -8.66 -1.16 -2.65
N ASN A 119 -7.96 -1.45 -1.55
CA ASN A 119 -6.85 -0.61 -1.10
C ASN A 119 -5.50 -1.31 -1.23
N LEU A 120 -4.51 -0.56 -1.71
CA LEU A 120 -3.10 -0.87 -1.62
C LEU A 120 -2.51 -0.04 -0.49
N ILE A 121 -2.00 -0.69 0.54
CA ILE A 121 -1.42 -0.01 1.71
C ILE A 121 -0.03 -0.56 1.92
N GLY A 122 0.97 0.32 1.94
CA GLY A 122 2.36 -0.10 2.07
C GLY A 122 3.34 1.05 2.23
N ASP A 123 4.62 0.69 2.14
CA ASP A 123 5.73 1.64 2.20
C ASP A 123 6.16 2.04 0.79
N ILE A 124 6.54 3.30 0.60
CA ILE A 124 7.13 3.83 -0.63
C ILE A 124 8.55 4.36 -0.35
N THR A 125 9.44 4.08 -1.30
CA THR A 125 10.85 4.49 -1.30
C THR A 125 11.21 5.03 -2.68
N ALA A 126 12.43 5.55 -2.85
CA ALA A 126 12.92 6.02 -4.14
C ALA A 126 13.01 4.88 -5.19
N ASP A 127 13.25 3.65 -4.75
CA ASP A 127 13.48 2.49 -5.63
C ASP A 127 12.19 1.70 -5.94
N GLY A 128 11.13 1.92 -5.18
CA GLY A 128 9.92 1.11 -5.29
C GLY A 128 8.92 1.33 -4.16
N ALA A 129 7.82 0.59 -4.22
CA ALA A 129 6.84 0.48 -3.13
C ALA A 129 6.46 -0.98 -2.89
N SER A 130 6.02 -1.32 -1.69
CA SER A 130 5.53 -2.67 -1.39
C SER A 130 4.57 -2.68 -0.21
N GLY A 131 3.65 -3.63 -0.19
CA GLY A 131 2.67 -3.69 0.88
C GLY A 131 1.62 -4.76 0.66
N PHE A 132 0.41 -4.46 1.12
CA PHE A 132 -0.74 -5.36 1.09
C PHE A 132 -1.80 -4.87 0.12
N PHE A 133 -2.39 -5.81 -0.60
CA PHE A 133 -3.60 -5.60 -1.36
C PHE A 133 -4.78 -6.11 -0.53
N THR A 134 -5.67 -5.20 -0.17
CA THR A 134 -6.78 -5.45 0.75
C THR A 134 -8.11 -5.12 0.09
N PHE A 135 -9.14 -5.85 0.50
CA PHE A 135 -10.52 -5.52 0.20
C PHE A 135 -11.24 -5.22 1.49
N SER A 136 -11.85 -4.04 1.57
CA SER A 136 -12.73 -3.66 2.67
C SER A 136 -14.17 -3.59 2.18
N HIS A 137 -15.06 -4.20 2.96
CA HIS A 137 -16.50 -4.13 2.77
C HIS A 137 -17.15 -3.72 4.10
N LYS A 138 -18.44 -3.32 4.05
CA LYS A 138 -19.20 -2.88 5.25
C LYS A 138 -19.24 -3.88 6.42
N LEU A 139 -18.85 -5.13 6.19
CA LEU A 139 -18.85 -6.20 7.19
C LEU A 139 -17.45 -6.58 7.70
N GLY A 140 -16.39 -5.88 7.24
CA GLY A 140 -15.00 -6.14 7.58
C GLY A 140 -14.10 -6.16 6.35
N GLY A 141 -12.79 -6.02 6.58
CA GLY A 141 -11.77 -6.12 5.53
C GLY A 141 -10.95 -7.40 5.64
N TYR A 142 -10.51 -7.91 4.49
CA TYR A 142 -9.58 -9.03 4.41
C TYR A 142 -8.43 -8.74 3.45
N ASN A 143 -7.28 -9.33 3.78
CA ASN A 143 -6.10 -9.28 2.95
C ASN A 143 -6.28 -10.27 1.78
N ILE A 144 -6.16 -9.78 0.55
CA ILE A 144 -6.23 -10.60 -0.67
C ILE A 144 -4.82 -11.05 -1.08
N GLY A 145 -3.80 -10.25 -0.77
CA GLY A 145 -2.44 -10.55 -1.15
C GLY A 145 -1.43 -9.44 -0.86
N ARG A 146 -0.33 -9.48 -1.58
CA ARG A 146 0.76 -8.51 -1.48
C ARG A 146 0.99 -7.85 -2.84
N PHE A 147 1.51 -6.63 -2.81
CA PHE A 147 1.99 -5.98 -4.01
C PHE A 147 3.46 -5.56 -3.86
N THR A 148 4.14 -5.51 -4.99
CA THR A 148 5.41 -4.81 -5.15
C THR A 148 5.27 -3.85 -6.33
N ALA A 149 5.93 -2.71 -6.27
CA ALA A 149 5.86 -1.70 -7.31
C ALA A 149 7.24 -1.13 -7.59
N ARG A 150 7.52 -0.88 -8.87
CA ARG A 150 8.78 -0.29 -9.32
C ARG A 150 8.55 0.73 -10.41
N PRO A 151 9.35 1.80 -10.47
CA PRO A 151 9.37 2.67 -11.62
C PRO A 151 9.84 1.87 -12.84
N VAL A 152 9.17 2.08 -13.97
CA VAL A 152 9.58 1.51 -15.25
C VAL A 152 9.96 2.65 -16.19
N SER A 153 11.07 2.49 -16.90
CA SER A 153 11.39 3.42 -17.97
C SER A 153 10.32 3.31 -19.04
N TRP A 154 9.76 4.43 -19.47
CA TRP A 154 9.16 4.50 -20.80
C TRP A 154 10.27 4.14 -21.79
N ALA A 155 10.36 2.89 -22.20
CA ALA A 155 10.89 2.62 -23.52
C ALA A 155 9.88 3.33 -24.43
N ARG A 156 10.20 4.54 -24.89
CA ARG A 156 9.52 5.09 -26.06
C ARG A 156 9.48 3.93 -27.04
N PRO A 157 8.31 3.48 -27.51
CA PRO A 157 8.27 2.63 -28.68
C PRO A 157 9.18 3.33 -29.69
N ALA A 158 10.25 2.67 -30.13
CA ALA A 158 11.16 3.25 -31.11
C ALA A 158 10.27 3.80 -32.22
N GLU A 159 10.30 5.12 -32.44
CA GLU A 159 9.40 5.87 -33.32
C GLU A 159 9.02 5.03 -34.54
N SER A 160 7.92 4.28 -34.45
CA SER A 160 7.38 3.59 -35.60
C SER A 160 6.49 4.62 -36.26
N ALA A 161 7.13 5.27 -37.24
CA ALA A 161 6.58 5.97 -38.38
C ALA A 161 5.04 6.08 -38.46
N ASP A 162 4.61 7.30 -38.72
CA ASP A 162 3.31 7.68 -39.28
C ASP A 162 2.10 7.56 -38.36
N TRP A 163 1.88 8.62 -37.58
CA TRP A 163 0.52 9.05 -37.28
C TRP A 163 0.01 9.89 -38.46
N PRO A 164 -1.14 9.55 -39.08
CA PRO A 164 -1.75 10.42 -40.08
C PRO A 164 -2.22 11.71 -39.39
N GLY A 165 -1.82 12.84 -39.97
CA GLY A 165 -2.21 14.18 -39.53
C GLY A 165 -3.64 14.57 -39.83
#